data_AF-A0A2U1AWY6-F1
#
_entry.id   AF-A0A2U1AWY6-F1
#
_cell.length_a   1.000
_cell.length_b   1.000
_cell.length_c   1.000
_cell.angle_alpha   90.00
_cell.angle_beta   90.00
_cell.angle_gamma   90.00
#
_symmetry.space_group_name_H-M   'P 1'
#
loop_
_entity.id
_entity.type
_entity.pdbx_description
1 polymer ?
#
loop_
_entity_poly.entity_id
_entity_poly.type
_entity_poly.pdbx_seq_one_letter_code
_entity_poly.pdbx_strand_id
1 'polypeptide(L)'
;MKKLFSLRSRPSQGSGPALLIVALLLSSLAAQAQTGDGQAGIQQATNMISGYFDTGTSLMYAIGAIVGLVGAVKVYQKWNAGEPDTGKIAAAWFGSCIFLVIVATVLKSFFGV
;
A
#
# COMPACT_ATOMS: atom_id res chain seq x y z
N MET A 1 55.00 36.10 38.78
CA MET A 1 54.62 35.42 37.52
C MET A 1 53.53 36.27 36.87
N LYS A 2 53.54 36.72 35.59
CA LYS A 2 54.35 36.42 34.40
C LYS A 2 54.07 35.13 33.59
N LYS A 3 52.86 34.53 33.64
CA LYS A 3 52.34 33.65 32.55
C LYS A 3 50.81 33.48 32.43
N LEU A 4 49.99 34.37 32.99
CA LEU A 4 48.55 34.46 32.70
C LEU A 4 48.24 35.57 31.67
N PHE A 5 49.06 35.63 30.62
CA PHE A 5 48.97 36.57 29.48
C PHE A 5 48.53 35.82 28.20
N SER A 6 47.72 34.78 28.39
CA SER A 6 47.15 33.93 27.35
C SER A 6 45.96 33.21 28.03
N LEU A 7 44.71 33.40 27.64
CA LEU A 7 44.22 33.64 26.28
C LEU A 7 43.39 34.94 26.16
N ARG A 8 43.91 35.90 25.39
CA ARG A 8 43.09 36.88 24.67
C ARG A 8 42.37 36.15 23.53
N SER A 9 41.35 35.36 23.85
CA SER A 9 40.43 34.82 22.84
C SER A 9 39.68 35.99 22.22
N ARG A 10 40.00 36.23 20.95
CA ARG A 10 39.50 37.34 20.11
C ARG A 10 37.97 37.40 20.18
N PRO A 11 37.34 38.60 20.27
CA PRO A 11 35.93 38.71 19.91
C PRO A 11 35.82 38.39 18.42
N SER A 12 35.23 37.24 18.06
CA SER A 12 34.98 36.87 16.66
C SER A 12 33.76 37.64 16.15
N GLN A 13 33.97 38.94 15.97
CA GLN A 13 33.13 39.86 15.22
C GLN A 13 32.91 39.29 13.80
N GLY A 14 31.76 38.65 13.55
CA GLY A 14 31.44 38.10 12.22
C GLY A 14 30.32 37.06 12.11
N SER A 15 29.91 36.37 13.19
CA SER A 15 28.98 35.23 13.09
C SER A 15 27.50 35.53 13.35
N GLY A 16 27.15 36.67 13.95
CA GLY A 16 25.77 37.05 14.30
C GLY A 16 24.74 36.91 13.16
N PRO A 17 24.93 37.54 11.98
CA PRO A 17 23.97 37.42 10.88
C PRO A 17 23.95 36.01 10.26
N ALA A 18 25.10 35.33 10.20
CA ALA A 18 25.17 33.97 9.67
C ALA A 18 24.39 32.97 10.54
N LEU A 19 24.50 33.09 11.88
CA LEU A 19 23.75 32.25 12.82
C LEU A 19 22.23 32.50 12.73
N LEU A 20 21.82 33.76 12.56
CA LEU A 20 20.42 34.14 12.34
C LEU A 20 19.86 33.59 11.03
N ILE A 21 20.63 33.66 9.93
CA ILE A 21 20.23 33.08 8.63
C ILE A 21 20.07 31.56 8.74
N VAL A 22 21.00 30.87 9.38
CA VAL A 22 20.88 29.41 9.63
C VAL A 22 19.66 29.09 10.50
N ALA A 23 19.38 29.89 11.54
CA ALA A 23 18.19 29.71 12.37
C ALA A 23 16.87 29.94 11.61
N LEU A 24 16.81 30.94 10.71
CA LEU A 24 15.64 31.17 9.85
C LEU A 24 15.44 30.05 8.80
N LEU A 25 16.53 29.48 8.27
CA LEU A 25 16.45 28.35 7.35
C LEU A 25 15.98 27.07 8.07
N LEU A 26 16.45 26.84 9.29
CA LEU A 26 16.00 25.69 10.10
C LEU A 26 14.53 25.83 10.52
N SER A 27 14.07 27.02 10.89
CA SER A 27 12.66 27.24 11.24
C SER A 27 11.72 27.17 10.03
N SER A 28 12.16 27.57 8.82
CA SER A 28 11.36 27.39 7.61
C SER A 28 11.21 25.91 7.23
N LEU A 29 12.26 25.08 7.39
CA LEU A 29 12.17 23.63 7.22
C LEU A 29 11.24 22.98 8.25
N ALA A 30 11.30 23.41 9.52
CA ALA A 30 10.40 22.92 10.56
C ALA A 30 8.93 23.29 10.27
N ALA A 31 8.67 24.52 9.78
CA ALA A 31 7.34 24.94 9.38
C ALA A 31 6.79 24.12 8.19
N GLN A 32 7.63 23.79 7.20
CA GLN A 32 7.24 22.90 6.10
C GLN A 32 6.82 21.51 6.62
N ALA A 33 7.56 20.94 7.58
CA ALA A 33 7.21 19.65 8.19
C ALA A 33 5.88 19.68 8.99
N GLN A 34 5.46 20.85 9.50
CA GLN A 34 4.18 21.02 10.20
C GLN A 34 2.98 21.23 9.25
N THR A 35 3.20 21.44 7.95
CA THR A 35 2.10 21.53 6.95
C THR A 35 1.62 20.18 6.41
N GLY A 36 2.26 19.08 6.83
CA GLY A 36 1.81 17.72 6.55
C GLY A 36 0.56 17.38 7.36
N ASP A 37 -0.61 17.88 6.94
CA ASP A 37 -1.88 17.44 7.50
C ASP A 37 -1.99 15.92 7.34
N GLY A 38 -2.14 15.20 8.45
CA GLY A 38 -2.26 13.74 8.43
C GLY A 38 -3.44 13.28 7.58
N GLN A 39 -4.48 14.11 7.45
CA GLN A 39 -5.57 13.88 6.51
C GLN A 39 -5.10 13.89 5.05
N ALA A 40 -4.29 14.85 4.62
CA ALA A 40 -3.79 14.90 3.25
C ALA A 40 -2.97 13.64 2.88
N GLY A 41 -2.14 13.15 3.79
CA GLY A 41 -1.42 11.88 3.63
C GLY A 41 -2.35 10.67 3.54
N ILE A 42 -3.38 10.62 4.40
CA ILE A 42 -4.40 9.56 4.39
C ILE A 42 -5.23 9.59 3.10
N GLN A 43 -5.72 10.76 2.66
CA GLN A 43 -6.44 10.90 1.39
C GLN A 43 -5.57 10.51 0.19
N GLN A 44 -4.29 10.88 0.17
CA GLN A 44 -3.38 10.49 -0.91
C GLN A 44 -3.13 8.97 -0.93
N ALA A 45 -3.00 8.33 0.24
CA ALA A 45 -2.92 6.87 0.35
C ALA A 45 -4.23 6.19 -0.11
N THR A 46 -5.39 6.70 0.30
CA THR A 46 -6.70 6.22 -0.17
C THR A 46 -6.81 6.29 -1.69
N ASN A 47 -6.47 7.44 -2.30
CA ASN A 47 -6.52 7.61 -3.75
C ASN A 47 -5.59 6.65 -4.51
N MET A 48 -4.40 6.37 -3.97
CA MET A 48 -3.51 5.37 -4.58
C MET A 48 -4.08 3.95 -4.48
N ILE A 49 -4.67 3.58 -3.33
CA ILE A 49 -5.30 2.26 -3.16
C ILE A 49 -6.51 2.12 -4.11
N SER A 50 -7.36 3.15 -4.23
CA SER A 50 -8.45 3.22 -5.21
C SER A 50 -7.97 3.03 -6.65
N GLY A 51 -6.86 3.67 -7.04
CA GLY A 51 -6.27 3.50 -8.37
C GLY A 51 -5.80 2.07 -8.68
N TYR A 52 -5.43 1.28 -7.67
CA TYR A 52 -5.06 -0.13 -7.85
C TYR A 52 -6.25 -1.09 -7.88
N PHE A 53 -7.45 -0.70 -7.43
CA PHE A 53 -8.59 -1.62 -7.31
C PHE A 53 -9.06 -2.20 -8.65
N ASP A 54 -9.11 -1.43 -9.73
CA ASP A 54 -9.53 -1.95 -11.06
C ASP A 54 -8.52 -2.96 -11.63
N THR A 55 -7.23 -2.68 -11.48
CA THR A 55 -6.16 -3.59 -11.91
C THR A 55 -6.14 -4.86 -11.04
N GLY A 56 -6.29 -4.71 -9.72
CA GLY A 56 -6.40 -5.83 -8.78
C GLY A 56 -7.64 -6.70 -9.01
N THR A 57 -8.78 -6.08 -9.31
CA THR A 57 -10.03 -6.78 -9.66
C THR A 57 -9.87 -7.56 -10.98
N SER A 58 -9.25 -6.95 -11.99
CA SER A 58 -8.95 -7.63 -13.27
C SER A 58 -8.04 -8.85 -13.07
N LEU A 59 -7.02 -8.73 -12.21
CA LEU A 59 -6.13 -9.83 -11.84
C LEU A 59 -6.87 -10.92 -11.06
N MET A 60 -7.78 -10.56 -10.16
CA MET A 60 -8.64 -11.51 -9.43
C MET A 60 -9.51 -12.34 -10.38
N TYR A 61 -10.14 -11.70 -11.38
CA TYR A 61 -10.91 -12.42 -12.40
C TYR A 61 -10.04 -13.35 -13.24
N ALA A 62 -8.83 -12.94 -13.63
CA ALA A 62 -7.90 -13.79 -14.37
C ALA A 62 -7.47 -15.03 -13.56
N ILE A 63 -7.14 -14.86 -12.28
CA ILE A 63 -6.81 -15.98 -11.37
C ILE A 63 -8.02 -16.89 -11.17
N GLY A 64 -9.21 -16.31 -10.95
CA GLY A 64 -10.46 -17.06 -10.80
C GLY A 64 -10.79 -17.91 -12.02
N ALA A 65 -10.59 -17.40 -13.23
CA ALA A 65 -10.78 -18.15 -14.47
C ALA A 65 -9.80 -19.34 -14.60
N ILE A 66 -8.51 -19.14 -14.28
CA ILE A 66 -7.49 -20.21 -14.32
C ILE A 66 -7.82 -21.30 -13.29
N VAL A 67 -8.09 -20.92 -12.04
CA VAL A 67 -8.42 -21.89 -10.96
C VAL A 67 -9.74 -22.61 -11.26
N GLY A 68 -10.73 -21.92 -11.81
CA GLY A 68 -12.00 -22.48 -12.27
C GLY A 68 -11.78 -23.58 -13.33
N LEU A 69 -10.99 -23.30 -14.37
CA LEU A 69 -10.64 -24.27 -15.41
C LEU A 69 -9.88 -25.49 -14.86
N VAL A 70 -8.89 -25.28 -13.99
CA VAL A 70 -8.13 -26.39 -13.36
C VAL A 70 -9.05 -27.28 -12.51
N GLY A 71 -10.00 -26.68 -11.80
CA GLY A 71 -11.02 -27.43 -11.06
C GLY A 71 -11.97 -28.22 -11.98
N ALA A 72 -12.41 -27.62 -13.09
CA ALA A 72 -13.27 -28.28 -14.08
C ALA A 72 -12.59 -29.53 -14.67
N VAL A 73 -11.30 -29.44 -15.01
CA VAL A 73 -10.52 -30.59 -15.50
C VAL A 73 -10.47 -31.72 -14.47
N LYS A 74 -10.31 -31.41 -13.17
CA LYS A 74 -10.33 -32.43 -12.11
C LYS A 74 -11.71 -33.07 -11.94
N VAL A 75 -12.80 -32.30 -12.02
CA VAL A 75 -14.16 -32.84 -11.99
C VAL A 75 -14.42 -33.76 -13.19
N TYR A 76 -14.01 -33.35 -14.38
CA TYR A 76 -14.11 -34.14 -15.61
C TYR A 76 -13.32 -35.46 -15.54
N GLN A 77 -12.09 -35.42 -14.99
CA GLN A 77 -11.28 -36.61 -14.76
C GLN A 77 -11.98 -37.62 -13.82
N LYS A 78 -12.58 -37.15 -12.72
CA LYS A 78 -13.33 -38.03 -11.79
C LYS A 78 -14.60 -38.60 -12.42
N TRP A 79 -15.30 -37.82 -13.25
CA TRP A 79 -16.46 -38.28 -14.00
C TRP A 79 -16.07 -39.40 -14.97
N ASN A 80 -15.03 -39.20 -15.78
CA ASN A 80 -14.52 -40.24 -16.70
C ASN A 80 -13.99 -41.48 -15.97
N ALA A 81 -13.48 -41.34 -14.74
CA ALA A 81 -13.06 -42.45 -13.90
C ALA A 81 -14.24 -43.24 -13.26
N GLY A 82 -15.49 -42.78 -13.44
CA GLY A 82 -16.67 -43.42 -12.86
C GLY A 82 -16.76 -43.31 -11.33
N GLU A 83 -16.08 -42.32 -10.74
CA GLU A 83 -15.93 -42.24 -9.29
C GLU A 83 -17.28 -41.91 -8.62
N PRO A 84 -17.79 -42.73 -7.67
CA PRO A 84 -18.88 -42.32 -6.81
C PRO A 84 -18.46 -41.05 -6.06
N ASP A 85 -19.41 -40.17 -5.74
CA ASP A 85 -19.18 -38.79 -5.26
C ASP A 85 -18.70 -37.76 -6.30
N THR A 86 -18.54 -38.08 -7.58
CA THR A 86 -18.24 -37.07 -8.62
C THR A 86 -19.23 -35.88 -8.58
N GLY A 87 -20.53 -36.12 -8.41
CA GLY A 87 -21.54 -35.05 -8.30
C GLY A 87 -21.36 -34.13 -7.09
N LYS A 88 -20.89 -34.68 -5.96
CA LYS A 88 -20.57 -33.91 -4.74
C LYS A 88 -19.34 -33.03 -4.96
N ILE A 89 -18.32 -33.57 -5.65
CA ILE A 89 -17.09 -32.82 -5.97
C ILE A 89 -17.36 -31.75 -7.04
N ALA A 90 -18.21 -32.04 -8.03
CA ALA A 90 -18.68 -31.08 -9.02
C ALA A 90 -19.44 -29.92 -8.36
N ALA A 91 -20.38 -30.21 -7.45
CA ALA A 91 -21.12 -29.19 -6.71
C ALA A 91 -20.20 -28.31 -5.83
N ALA A 92 -19.23 -28.92 -5.13
CA ALA A 92 -18.27 -28.19 -4.31
C ALA A 92 -17.34 -27.28 -5.14
N TRP A 93 -16.87 -27.75 -6.30
CA TRP A 93 -16.11 -26.95 -7.24
C TRP A 93 -16.94 -25.78 -7.80
N PHE A 94 -18.17 -26.04 -8.25
CA PHE A 94 -19.03 -25.04 -8.87
C PHE A 94 -19.44 -23.94 -7.88
N GLY A 95 -19.79 -24.31 -6.64
CA GLY A 95 -20.04 -23.36 -5.55
C GLY A 95 -18.82 -22.48 -5.25
N SER A 96 -17.61 -23.06 -5.28
CA SER A 96 -16.36 -22.31 -5.10
C SER A 96 -16.10 -21.31 -6.24
N CYS A 97 -16.46 -21.67 -7.49
CA CYS A 97 -16.33 -20.77 -8.64
C CYS A 97 -17.30 -19.58 -8.56
N ILE A 98 -18.57 -19.83 -8.20
CA ILE A 98 -19.55 -18.77 -7.98
C ILE A 98 -19.09 -17.81 -6.88
N PHE A 99 -18.59 -18.36 -5.76
CA PHE A 99 -18.09 -17.56 -4.64
C PHE A 99 -16.98 -16.58 -5.07
N LEU A 100 -15.99 -17.03 -5.86
CA LEU A 100 -14.91 -16.16 -6.35
C LEU A 100 -15.42 -14.98 -7.20
N VAL A 101 -16.41 -15.20 -8.07
CA VAL A 101 -17.01 -14.15 -8.90
C VAL A 101 -17.81 -13.15 -8.06
N ILE A 102 -18.56 -13.64 -7.06
CA ILE A 102 -19.31 -12.78 -6.13
C ILE A 102 -18.36 -11.93 -5.28
N VAL A 103 -17.27 -12.51 -4.76
CA VAL A 103 -16.28 -11.76 -3.96
C VAL A 103 -15.67 -10.59 -4.73
N ALA A 104 -15.33 -10.77 -6.01
CA ALA A 104 -14.84 -9.67 -6.85
C ALA A 104 -15.87 -8.54 -7.02
N THR A 105 -17.15 -8.90 -7.18
CA THR A 105 -18.27 -7.94 -7.28
C THR A 105 -18.50 -7.19 -5.96
N VAL A 106 -18.44 -7.91 -4.83
CA VAL A 106 -18.61 -7.36 -3.48
C VAL A 106 -17.46 -6.43 -3.12
N LEU A 107 -16.22 -6.76 -3.49
CA LEU A 107 -15.07 -5.86 -3.33
C LEU A 107 -15.28 -4.55 -4.10
N LYS A 108 -15.63 -4.61 -5.39
CA LYS A 108 -15.98 -3.41 -6.18
C LYS A 108 -17.06 -2.56 -5.50
N SER A 109 -18.15 -3.20 -5.07
CA SER A 109 -19.27 -2.56 -4.36
C SER A 109 -18.86 -1.87 -3.04
N PHE A 110 -17.92 -2.44 -2.28
CA PHE A 110 -17.42 -1.81 -1.04
C PHE A 110 -16.51 -0.60 -1.28
N PHE A 111 -15.79 -0.55 -2.41
CA PHE A 111 -14.86 0.56 -2.72
C PHE A 111 -15.43 1.60 -3.71
N GLY A 112 -16.67 1.42 -4.18
CA GLY A 112 -17.38 2.40 -5.00
C GLY A 112 -16.91 2.48 -6.45
N VAL A 113 -16.40 1.37 -7.00
CA VAL A 113 -15.84 1.22 -8.37
C VAL A 113 -16.50 0.09 -9.14
#